data_AF-A0A8S4AHQ6-F1
#
_entry.id   AF-A0A8S4AHQ6-F1
#
_cell.length_a   1.000
_cell.length_b   1.000
_cell.length_c   1.000
_cell.angle_alpha   90.00
_cell.angle_beta   90.00
_cell.angle_gamma   90.00
#
_symmetry.space_group_name_H-M   'P 1'
#
loop_
_entity.id
_entity.type
_entity.pdbx_description
1 polymer ?
#
loop_
_entity_poly.entity_id
_entity_poly.type
_entity_poly.pdbx_seq_one_letter_code
_entity_poly.pdbx_strand_id
1 'polypeptide(L)'
;MGEFAKGSTALFPVYLCTVTSGAFINICLAPPNILNSPRSRRFPTEVKKMHVSLAEALEVRGGPLQEEEVWAVLSQSAESLQELFHKDHTAMGFIISPWSLLLMPSGNISFTDEYVTQQDVKAFTAPEVLEGLSLNSISDLEKMHMYSLGMTLFWGADYEIPQSQPMKLGEHLNSLLLNMCDDVTLSRMSLRTVLDICSKHIRNSSGEPPFSYIRKLVRLVLGSLSQ
;
A
#
# COMPACT_ATOMS: atom_id res chain seq x y z
N MET A 1 14.70 -41.23 -2.77
CA MET A 1 15.98 -40.87 -3.43
C MET A 1 15.60 -40.22 -4.75
N GLY A 2 15.88 -38.93 -4.91
CA GLY A 2 15.58 -38.09 -6.09
C GLY A 2 14.11 -37.62 -6.19
N GLU A 3 13.76 -36.37 -6.45
CA GLU A 3 14.52 -35.14 -6.66
C GLU A 3 13.50 -33.99 -6.50
N PHE A 4 13.73 -33.07 -5.56
CA PHE A 4 12.93 -31.85 -5.40
C PHE A 4 13.43 -30.84 -6.43
N ALA A 5 12.68 -30.67 -7.53
CA ALA A 5 12.93 -29.61 -8.50
C ALA A 5 12.32 -28.28 -8.02
N LYS A 6 13.18 -27.27 -7.95
CA LYS A 6 12.91 -25.86 -7.64
C LYS A 6 11.80 -25.28 -8.51
N GLY A 7 10.88 -24.58 -7.87
CA GLY A 7 9.90 -23.69 -8.48
C GLY A 7 9.20 -22.92 -7.36
N SER A 8 9.95 -22.03 -6.70
CA SER A 8 9.43 -21.19 -5.63
C SER A 8 8.57 -20.08 -6.24
N THR A 9 7.33 -20.39 -6.62
CA THR A 9 6.30 -19.37 -6.74
C THR A 9 5.87 -19.02 -5.32
N ALA A 10 6.22 -17.83 -4.84
CA ALA A 10 5.54 -17.24 -3.70
C ALA A 10 4.11 -16.89 -4.14
N LEU A 11 3.28 -17.93 -4.26
CA LEU A 11 1.84 -17.78 -4.27
C LEU A 11 1.50 -17.06 -2.98
N PHE A 12 1.16 -15.76 -3.05
CA PHE A 12 0.37 -15.10 -2.02
C PHE A 12 -0.69 -16.11 -1.59
N PRO A 13 -0.68 -16.62 -0.36
CA PRO A 13 -1.66 -17.59 0.05
C PRO A 13 -2.98 -16.82 0.19
N VAL A 14 -3.73 -16.75 -0.89
CA VAL A 14 -5.19 -16.78 -0.79
C VAL A 14 -5.47 -18.12 -0.13
N TYR A 15 -5.53 -18.16 1.21
CA TYR A 15 -6.03 -19.35 1.87
C TYR A 15 -7.50 -19.45 1.45
N LEU A 16 -7.80 -20.36 0.52
CA LEU A 16 -9.12 -20.95 0.45
C LEU A 16 -9.35 -21.61 1.82
N CYS A 17 -10.06 -20.93 2.71
CA CYS A 17 -10.56 -21.58 3.90
C CYS A 17 -11.74 -22.44 3.44
N THR A 18 -11.56 -23.76 3.38
CA THR A 18 -12.64 -24.70 3.20
C THR A 18 -13.50 -24.68 4.46
N VAL A 19 -14.56 -23.84 4.47
CA VAL A 19 -15.60 -24.00 5.50
C VAL A 19 -16.31 -25.33 5.21
N THR A 20 -16.64 -26.05 6.27
CA THR A 20 -17.20 -27.42 6.33
C THR A 20 -18.53 -27.64 5.58
N SER A 21 -18.94 -26.73 4.68
CA SER A 21 -20.23 -26.73 3.99
C SER A 21 -20.14 -26.54 2.46
N GLY A 22 -18.96 -26.68 1.84
CA GLY A 22 -18.85 -26.76 0.37
C GLY A 22 -19.00 -25.44 -0.41
N ALA A 23 -18.97 -24.29 0.26
CA ALA A 23 -18.90 -22.98 -0.39
C ALA A 23 -17.47 -22.44 -0.32
N PHE A 24 -16.86 -22.15 -1.47
CA PHE A 24 -15.61 -21.38 -1.53
C PHE A 24 -15.94 -19.92 -1.20
N ILE A 25 -15.53 -19.45 -0.03
CA ILE A 25 -15.53 -18.03 0.28
C ILE A 25 -14.14 -17.51 -0.09
N ASN A 26 -14.06 -16.60 -1.06
CA ASN A 26 -12.83 -15.84 -1.30
C ASN A 26 -12.58 -14.95 -0.08
N ILE A 27 -11.63 -15.34 0.76
CA ILE A 27 -11.20 -14.55 1.92
C ILE A 27 -10.05 -13.66 1.45
N CYS A 28 -10.25 -12.34 1.56
CA CYS A 28 -9.16 -11.39 1.34
C CYS A 28 -8.24 -11.44 2.56
N LEU A 29 -7.10 -12.11 2.43
CA LEU A 29 -6.07 -12.18 3.46
C LEU A 29 -4.91 -11.27 3.11
N ALA A 30 -4.30 -10.71 4.14
CA ALA A 30 -3.10 -9.93 4.04
C ALA A 30 -1.95 -10.74 3.41
N PRO A 31 -1.13 -10.14 2.54
CA PRO A 31 0.13 -10.72 2.13
C PRO A 31 0.99 -11.17 3.33
N PRO A 32 1.64 -12.34 3.28
CA PRO A 32 2.44 -12.85 4.40
C PRO A 32 3.52 -11.88 4.87
N ASN A 33 4.09 -11.10 3.95
CA ASN A 33 5.16 -10.17 4.23
C ASN A 33 4.71 -9.03 5.18
N ILE A 34 3.44 -8.61 5.12
CA ILE A 34 2.93 -7.51 5.96
C ILE A 34 2.51 -7.98 7.36
N LEU A 35 2.15 -9.27 7.53
CA LEU A 35 1.71 -9.82 8.82
C LEU A 35 2.77 -9.69 9.93
N ASN A 36 4.06 -9.67 9.55
CA ASN A 36 5.19 -9.55 10.47
C ASN A 36 5.82 -8.15 10.49
N SER A 37 5.23 -7.18 9.80
CA SER A 37 5.76 -5.82 9.74
C SER A 37 5.50 -5.04 11.05
N PRO A 38 6.32 -4.03 11.39
CA PRO A 38 6.09 -3.20 12.57
C PRO A 38 4.73 -2.50 12.53
N ARG A 39 4.00 -2.46 13.65
CA ARG A 39 2.69 -1.77 13.73
C ARG A 39 2.73 -0.46 14.54
N SER A 40 3.71 -0.28 15.42
CA SER A 40 3.86 0.95 16.22
C SER A 40 5.32 1.38 16.29
N ARG A 41 5.55 2.69 16.28
CA ARG A 41 6.84 3.33 16.56
C ARG A 41 6.64 4.65 17.29
N ARG A 42 7.60 5.00 18.16
CA ARG A 42 7.63 6.34 18.76
C ARG A 42 8.10 7.35 17.73
N PHE A 43 7.19 8.22 17.30
CA PHE A 43 7.54 9.36 16.46
C PHE A 43 8.15 10.46 17.32
N PRO A 44 9.20 11.16 16.84
CA PRO A 44 9.68 12.36 17.52
C PRO A 44 8.54 13.38 17.63
N THR A 45 8.24 13.81 18.86
CA THR A 45 7.29 14.90 19.15
C THR A 45 7.98 16.25 18.99
N GLU A 46 7.21 17.25 18.55
CA GLU A 46 7.57 18.67 18.41
C GLU A 46 8.46 19.10 17.22
N VAL A 47 7.93 18.92 16.01
CA VAL A 47 7.95 19.99 15.00
C VAL A 47 6.52 20.11 14.51
N LYS A 48 6.05 21.32 14.14
CA LYS A 48 4.72 21.52 13.55
C LYS A 48 4.65 20.74 12.23
N LYS A 49 4.31 19.45 12.31
CA LYS A 49 4.19 18.55 11.18
C LYS A 49 3.02 19.04 10.34
N MET A 50 3.33 19.47 9.12
CA MET A 50 2.34 19.88 8.12
C MET A 50 1.84 18.68 7.30
N HIS A 51 2.13 17.46 7.73
CA HIS A 51 1.76 16.21 7.09
C HIS A 51 1.70 15.09 8.13
N VAL A 52 1.07 13.98 7.77
CA VAL A 52 0.90 12.81 8.65
C VAL A 52 1.24 11.58 7.82
N SER A 53 2.13 10.71 8.29
CA SER A 53 2.36 9.43 7.60
C SER A 53 1.14 8.52 7.71
N LEU A 54 0.96 7.58 6.77
CA LEU A 54 -0.13 6.62 6.85
C LEU A 54 -0.07 5.81 8.16
N ALA A 55 1.12 5.44 8.61
CA ALA A 55 1.33 4.75 9.88
C ALA A 55 0.81 5.56 11.08
N GLU A 56 1.15 6.85 11.17
CA GLU A 56 0.66 7.74 12.24
C GLU A 56 -0.87 7.87 12.22
N ALA A 57 -1.45 7.99 11.02
CA ALA A 57 -2.91 8.09 10.88
C ALA A 57 -3.62 6.83 11.39
N LEU A 58 -3.08 5.64 11.11
CA LEU A 58 -3.69 4.39 11.55
C LEU A 58 -3.41 4.08 13.03
N GLU A 59 -2.25 4.48 13.56
CA GLU A 59 -1.95 4.39 14.99
C GLU A 59 -2.93 5.22 15.83
N VAL A 60 -3.21 6.46 15.42
CA VAL A 60 -4.20 7.32 16.11
C VAL A 60 -5.62 6.79 15.92
N ARG A 61 -5.94 6.21 14.76
CA ARG A 61 -7.25 5.65 14.46
C ARG A 61 -7.55 4.36 15.22
N GLY A 62 -6.53 3.52 15.48
CA GLY A 62 -6.68 2.22 16.12
C GLY A 62 -7.49 1.21 15.29
N GLY A 63 -7.30 1.21 13.97
CA GLY A 63 -8.01 0.30 13.08
C GLY A 63 -7.71 0.50 11.60
N PRO A 64 -8.23 -0.38 10.73
CA PRO A 64 -7.86 -0.41 9.33
C PRO A 64 -8.44 0.74 8.52
N LEU A 65 -7.83 0.97 7.36
CA LEU A 65 -8.45 1.74 6.28
C LEU A 65 -9.72 1.03 5.82
N GLN A 66 -10.78 1.82 5.58
CA GLN A 66 -11.97 1.37 4.88
C GLN A 66 -11.73 1.35 3.37
N GLU A 67 -12.53 0.58 2.64
CA GLU A 67 -12.38 0.40 1.19
C GLU A 67 -12.28 1.73 0.41
N GLU A 68 -13.17 2.69 0.68
CA GLU A 68 -13.10 4.01 0.02
C GLU A 68 -11.87 4.84 0.42
N GLU A 69 -11.34 4.63 1.63
CA GLU A 69 -10.07 5.25 2.04
C GLU A 69 -8.89 4.61 1.30
N VAL A 70 -8.92 3.30 1.06
CA VAL A 70 -7.91 2.60 0.25
C VAL A 70 -7.94 3.09 -1.20
N TRP A 71 -9.13 3.22 -1.81
CA TRP A 71 -9.29 3.81 -3.14
C TRP A 71 -8.76 5.24 -3.20
N ALA A 72 -9.04 6.04 -2.19
CA ALA A 72 -8.57 7.42 -2.13
C ALA A 72 -7.04 7.52 -2.02
N VAL A 73 -6.42 6.73 -1.14
CA VAL A 73 -4.97 6.69 -0.98
C VAL A 73 -4.30 6.17 -2.25
N LEU A 74 -4.85 5.13 -2.88
CA LEU A 74 -4.36 4.60 -4.16
C LEU A 74 -4.39 5.66 -5.25
N SER A 75 -5.54 6.33 -5.43
CA SER A 75 -5.70 7.35 -6.47
C SER A 75 -4.74 8.52 -6.27
N GLN A 76 -4.69 9.10 -5.06
CA GLN A 76 -3.81 10.24 -4.79
C GLN A 76 -2.33 9.86 -4.86
N SER A 77 -1.96 8.62 -4.50
CA SER A 77 -0.58 8.13 -4.61
C SER A 77 -0.18 7.96 -6.08
N ALA A 78 -1.07 7.40 -6.90
CA ALA A 78 -0.83 7.20 -8.32
C ALA A 78 -0.68 8.54 -9.07
N GLU A 79 -1.49 9.55 -8.73
CA GLU A 79 -1.34 10.91 -9.28
C GLU A 79 0.02 11.51 -8.90
N SER A 80 0.40 11.44 -7.61
CA SER A 80 1.70 11.92 -7.14
C SER A 80 2.87 11.19 -7.81
N LEU A 81 2.78 9.88 -8.01
CA LEU A 81 3.79 9.11 -8.75
C LEU A 81 3.87 9.56 -10.21
N GLN A 82 2.74 9.78 -10.88
CA GLN A 82 2.73 10.27 -12.27
C GLN A 82 3.44 11.62 -12.39
N GLU A 83 3.22 12.53 -11.43
CA GLU A 83 3.93 13.80 -11.41
C GLU A 83 5.43 13.64 -11.19
N LEU A 84 5.86 12.73 -10.32
CA LEU A 84 7.28 12.45 -10.08
C LEU A 84 7.96 11.91 -11.34
N PHE A 85 7.31 10.97 -12.04
CA PHE A 85 7.79 10.47 -13.33
C PHE A 85 7.83 11.53 -14.43
N HIS A 86 7.20 12.69 -14.28
CA HIS A 86 7.31 13.80 -15.24
C HIS A 86 8.37 14.85 -14.88
N LYS A 87 8.84 14.91 -13.61
CA LYS A 87 9.70 15.99 -13.12
C LYS A 87 11.18 15.60 -13.08
N ASP A 88 11.57 14.71 -12.19
CA ASP A 88 12.98 14.32 -11.95
C ASP A 88 13.07 12.86 -11.51
N HIS A 89 13.81 12.07 -12.27
CA HIS A 89 13.96 10.63 -12.07
C HIS A 89 15.05 10.26 -11.05
N THR A 90 15.93 11.19 -10.69
CA THR A 90 17.12 10.90 -9.87
C THR A 90 16.79 10.64 -8.40
N ALA A 91 15.61 11.06 -7.93
CA ALA A 91 15.13 10.87 -6.56
C ALA A 91 14.08 9.75 -6.41
N MET A 92 13.92 8.85 -7.40
CA MET A 92 12.86 7.82 -7.40
C MET A 92 13.30 6.46 -6.82
N GLY A 93 14.43 6.39 -6.12
CA GLY A 93 14.96 5.16 -5.53
C GLY A 93 14.31 4.72 -4.21
N PHE A 94 13.22 5.35 -3.78
CA PHE A 94 12.59 5.10 -2.48
C PHE A 94 11.58 3.95 -2.52
N ILE A 95 11.37 3.28 -1.38
CA ILE A 95 10.31 2.29 -1.20
C ILE A 95 9.09 2.94 -0.56
N ILE A 96 7.91 2.73 -1.15
CA ILE A 96 6.65 3.17 -0.55
C ILE A 96 6.29 2.21 0.58
N SER A 97 6.02 2.76 1.75
CA SER A 97 5.69 2.07 2.98
C SER A 97 4.72 2.95 3.78
N PRO A 98 4.08 2.40 4.83
CA PRO A 98 3.22 3.19 5.71
C PRO A 98 3.90 4.42 6.34
N TRP A 99 5.23 4.40 6.50
CA TRP A 99 6.01 5.49 7.08
C TRP A 99 6.50 6.50 6.04
N SER A 100 6.76 6.06 4.80
CA SER A 100 7.19 6.95 3.71
C SER A 100 6.03 7.65 3.00
N LEU A 101 4.81 7.11 3.08
CA LEU A 101 3.62 7.71 2.47
C LEU A 101 3.05 8.82 3.36
N LEU A 102 3.21 10.07 2.94
CA LEU A 102 2.78 11.27 3.67
C LEU A 102 1.44 11.79 3.14
N LEU A 103 0.47 11.87 4.05
CA LEU A 103 -0.85 12.46 3.83
C LEU A 103 -0.76 13.97 4.10
N MET A 104 -1.09 14.78 3.09
CA MET A 104 -1.01 16.24 3.17
C MET A 104 -2.38 16.86 3.56
N PRO A 105 -2.42 17.96 4.32
CA PRO A 105 -3.64 18.72 4.61
C PRO A 105 -4.36 19.24 3.37
N SER A 106 -3.64 19.39 2.24
CA SER A 106 -4.24 19.72 0.95
C SER A 106 -5.12 18.58 0.41
N GLY A 107 -4.92 17.34 0.88
CA GLY A 107 -5.55 16.12 0.40
C GLY A 107 -4.72 15.38 -0.66
N ASN A 108 -3.51 15.86 -0.98
CA ASN A 108 -2.55 15.17 -1.83
C ASN A 108 -1.68 14.22 -1.01
N ILE A 109 -0.89 13.39 -1.71
CA ILE A 109 0.11 12.50 -1.11
C ILE A 109 1.51 12.96 -1.51
N SER A 110 2.45 12.85 -0.58
CA SER A 110 3.88 13.00 -0.84
C SER A 110 4.61 11.76 -0.36
N PHE A 111 5.87 11.62 -0.77
CA PHE A 111 6.72 10.49 -0.38
C PHE A 111 8.02 11.02 0.21
N THR A 112 8.54 10.31 1.21
CA THR A 112 9.82 10.60 1.84
C THR A 112 10.56 9.31 2.16
N ASP A 113 11.88 9.32 2.04
CA ASP A 113 12.76 8.30 2.60
C ASP A 113 13.41 8.77 3.92
N GLU A 114 13.13 10.00 4.35
CA GLU A 114 13.64 10.56 5.59
C GLU A 114 13.08 9.78 6.78
N TYR A 115 13.96 9.35 7.69
CA TYR A 115 13.62 8.58 8.89
C TYR A 115 13.01 7.18 8.63
N VAL A 116 13.12 6.67 7.40
CA VAL A 116 12.70 5.32 7.04
C VAL A 116 13.90 4.38 7.08
N THR A 117 13.84 3.35 7.92
CA THR A 117 14.91 2.36 8.06
C THR A 117 14.68 1.17 7.12
N GLN A 118 15.74 0.41 6.84
CA GLN A 118 15.67 -0.80 6.03
C GLN A 118 14.70 -1.85 6.59
N GLN A 119 14.57 -1.93 7.92
CA GLN A 119 13.64 -2.86 8.56
C GLN A 119 12.17 -2.50 8.26
N ASP A 120 11.90 -1.23 8.03
CA ASP A 120 10.55 -0.70 7.86
C ASP A 120 10.03 -0.94 6.45
N VAL A 121 10.94 -0.91 5.49
CA VAL A 121 10.61 -1.07 4.07
C VAL A 121 10.70 -2.51 3.61
N LYS A 122 11.39 -3.40 4.34
CA LYS A 122 11.63 -4.79 3.94
C LYS A 122 10.36 -5.55 3.53
N ALA A 123 9.25 -5.34 4.24
CA ALA A 123 7.97 -5.98 3.95
C ALA A 123 7.26 -5.45 2.68
N PHE A 124 7.71 -4.29 2.18
CA PHE A 124 7.14 -3.54 1.07
C PHE A 124 8.08 -3.51 -0.14
N THR A 125 9.34 -3.94 0.02
CA THR A 125 10.33 -4.00 -1.04
C THR A 125 9.97 -5.07 -2.05
N ALA A 126 10.01 -4.72 -3.34
CA ALA A 126 9.73 -5.66 -4.42
C ALA A 126 10.74 -6.82 -4.45
N PRO A 127 10.33 -8.04 -4.85
CA PRO A 127 11.20 -9.21 -4.84
C PRO A 127 12.51 -9.00 -5.61
N GLU A 128 12.45 -8.38 -6.78
CA GLU A 128 13.63 -8.10 -7.60
C GLU A 128 14.66 -7.20 -6.89
N VAL A 129 14.20 -6.28 -6.04
CA VAL A 129 15.08 -5.40 -5.27
C VAL A 129 15.70 -6.15 -4.09
N LEU A 130 14.94 -7.04 -3.44
CA LEU A 130 15.47 -7.94 -2.40
C LEU A 130 16.51 -8.92 -2.95
N GLU A 131 16.35 -9.35 -4.20
CA GLU A 131 17.31 -10.18 -4.93
C GLU A 131 18.55 -9.40 -5.42
N GLY A 132 18.58 -8.08 -5.22
CA GLY A 132 19.70 -7.22 -5.61
C GLY A 132 19.77 -6.94 -7.10
N LEU A 133 18.68 -7.13 -7.84
CA LEU A 133 18.61 -6.76 -9.25
C LEU A 133 18.68 -5.23 -9.39
N SER A 134 19.49 -4.77 -10.35
CA SER A 134 19.65 -3.34 -10.61
C SER A 134 18.45 -2.78 -11.36
N LEU A 135 17.98 -1.61 -10.94
CA LEU A 135 16.85 -0.91 -11.51
C LEU A 135 17.38 0.05 -12.58
N ASN A 136 17.36 -0.40 -13.83
CA ASN A 136 18.10 0.26 -14.91
C ASN A 136 17.20 1.14 -15.79
N SER A 137 15.89 1.07 -15.60
CA SER A 137 14.92 1.81 -16.40
C SER A 137 13.82 2.46 -15.56
N ILE A 138 13.16 3.46 -16.14
CA ILE A 138 11.95 4.08 -15.57
C ILE A 138 10.86 3.02 -15.35
N SER A 139 10.78 2.03 -16.25
CA SER A 139 9.84 0.92 -16.10
C SER A 139 10.13 0.10 -14.84
N ASP A 140 11.40 -0.20 -14.55
CA ASP A 140 11.77 -0.96 -13.34
C ASP A 140 11.38 -0.20 -12.06
N LEU A 141 11.62 1.11 -12.05
CA LEU A 141 11.19 1.99 -10.95
C LEU A 141 9.66 2.05 -10.81
N GLU A 142 8.93 2.15 -11.92
CA GLU A 142 7.46 2.09 -11.92
C GLU A 142 6.97 0.78 -11.31
N LYS A 143 7.51 -0.35 -11.75
CA LYS A 143 7.10 -1.67 -11.22
C LYS A 143 7.41 -1.81 -9.74
N MET A 144 8.55 -1.32 -9.28
CA MET A 144 8.90 -1.32 -7.85
C MET A 144 7.92 -0.46 -7.02
N HIS A 145 7.58 0.74 -7.51
CA HIS A 145 6.61 1.60 -6.84
C HIS A 145 5.20 0.99 -6.83
N MET A 146 4.77 0.31 -7.90
CA MET A 146 3.47 -0.38 -7.92
C MET A 146 3.41 -1.49 -6.86
N TYR A 147 4.47 -2.30 -6.75
CA TYR A 147 4.54 -3.34 -5.72
C TYR A 147 4.49 -2.75 -4.32
N SER A 148 5.39 -1.80 -4.02
CA SER A 148 5.53 -1.22 -2.69
C SER A 148 4.27 -0.44 -2.26
N LEU A 149 3.61 0.27 -3.18
CA LEU A 149 2.32 0.91 -2.93
C LEU A 149 1.21 -0.12 -2.66
N GLY A 150 1.11 -1.19 -3.46
CA GLY A 150 0.11 -2.23 -3.25
C GLY A 150 0.27 -2.90 -1.89
N MET A 151 1.50 -3.25 -1.50
CA MET A 151 1.83 -3.81 -0.19
C MET A 151 1.50 -2.84 0.95
N THR A 152 1.74 -1.54 0.76
CA THR A 152 1.40 -0.50 1.73
C THR A 152 -0.11 -0.40 1.95
N LEU A 153 -0.91 -0.52 0.88
CA LEU A 153 -2.36 -0.48 0.96
C LEU A 153 -2.96 -1.74 1.58
N PHE A 154 -2.42 -2.91 1.26
CA PHE A 154 -2.78 -4.14 1.99
C PHE A 154 -2.46 -4.00 3.48
N TRP A 155 -1.32 -3.42 3.84
CA TRP A 155 -0.96 -3.21 5.24
C TRP A 155 -1.96 -2.31 5.96
N GLY A 156 -2.39 -1.24 5.30
CA GLY A 156 -3.39 -0.32 5.85
C GLY A 156 -4.78 -0.94 5.96
N ALA A 157 -5.18 -1.77 5.00
CA ALA A 157 -6.45 -2.50 5.02
C ALA A 157 -6.49 -3.64 6.06
N ASP A 158 -5.32 -4.17 6.42
CA ASP A 158 -5.14 -5.22 7.44
C ASP A 158 -4.80 -4.67 8.85
N TYR A 159 -4.65 -3.36 8.99
CA TYR A 159 -4.13 -2.77 10.22
C TYR A 159 -5.02 -3.10 11.43
N GLU A 160 -4.41 -3.72 12.45
CA GLU A 160 -5.07 -4.19 13.69
C GLU A 160 -6.25 -5.16 13.48
N ILE A 161 -6.33 -5.81 12.31
CA ILE A 161 -7.25 -6.93 12.10
C ILE A 161 -6.64 -8.19 12.76
N PRO A 162 -7.38 -8.90 13.62
CA PRO A 162 -6.91 -10.18 14.16
C PRO A 162 -6.65 -11.18 13.03
N GLN A 163 -5.58 -11.96 13.11
CA GLN A 163 -5.19 -12.94 12.07
C GLN A 163 -6.28 -13.98 11.74
N SER A 164 -7.24 -14.19 12.65
CA SER A 164 -8.39 -15.07 12.43
C SER A 164 -9.50 -14.44 11.60
N GLN A 165 -9.42 -13.15 11.27
CA GLN A 165 -10.44 -12.40 10.55
C GLN A 165 -9.95 -11.97 9.16
N PRO A 166 -10.84 -12.00 8.14
CA PRO A 166 -10.53 -11.45 6.82
C PRO A 166 -10.38 -9.93 6.85
N MET A 167 -9.54 -9.40 5.95
CA MET A 167 -9.70 -8.02 5.51
C MET A 167 -11.04 -7.84 4.79
N LYS A 168 -11.64 -6.66 4.94
CA LYS A 168 -12.92 -6.31 4.32
C LYS A 168 -12.69 -5.42 3.10
N LEU A 169 -12.25 -6.04 2.00
CA LEU A 169 -12.10 -5.38 0.70
C LEU A 169 -13.05 -6.00 -0.32
N GLY A 170 -13.70 -5.17 -1.13
CA GLY A 170 -14.42 -5.61 -2.32
C GLY A 170 -13.51 -6.33 -3.31
N GLU A 171 -14.08 -7.29 -4.04
CA GLU A 171 -13.36 -8.16 -4.98
C GLU A 171 -12.56 -7.36 -6.02
N HIS A 172 -13.12 -6.26 -6.52
CA HIS A 172 -12.48 -5.43 -7.53
C HIS A 172 -11.21 -4.77 -7.02
N LEU A 173 -11.27 -4.15 -5.84
CA LEU A 173 -10.11 -3.52 -5.21
C LEU A 173 -9.07 -4.56 -4.79
N ASN A 174 -9.50 -5.69 -4.22
CA ASN A 174 -8.58 -6.75 -3.85
C ASN A 174 -7.81 -7.30 -5.06
N SER A 175 -8.50 -7.56 -6.17
CA SER A 175 -7.88 -8.00 -7.43
C SER A 175 -6.91 -6.95 -7.99
N LEU A 176 -7.27 -5.67 -7.94
CA LEU A 176 -6.38 -4.58 -8.33
C LEU A 176 -5.09 -4.60 -7.51
N LEU A 177 -5.18 -4.65 -6.17
CA LEU A 177 -4.01 -4.67 -5.30
C LEU A 177 -3.16 -5.93 -5.50
N LEU A 178 -3.76 -7.10 -5.72
CA LEU A 178 -3.04 -8.33 -6.06
C LEU A 178 -2.23 -8.18 -7.35
N ASN A 179 -2.83 -7.60 -8.40
CA ASN A 179 -2.13 -7.36 -9.67
C ASN A 179 -1.02 -6.30 -9.57
N MET A 180 -1.13 -5.36 -8.63
CA MET A 180 -0.04 -4.44 -8.30
C MET A 180 1.11 -5.13 -7.55
N CYS A 181 0.80 -6.16 -6.76
CA CYS A 181 1.76 -6.91 -5.95
C CYS A 181 2.25 -8.19 -6.64
N ASP A 182 2.07 -8.35 -7.95
CA ASP A 182 2.55 -9.54 -8.65
C ASP A 182 4.08 -9.65 -8.53
N ASP A 183 4.57 -10.82 -8.09
CA ASP A 183 5.99 -11.09 -7.95
C ASP A 183 6.71 -11.13 -9.29
N VAL A 184 5.99 -11.44 -10.38
CA VAL A 184 6.52 -11.36 -11.73
C VAL A 184 6.46 -9.90 -12.21
N THR A 185 7.61 -9.22 -12.20
CA THR A 185 7.76 -7.79 -12.54
C THR A 185 7.09 -7.40 -13.88
N LEU A 186 7.11 -8.30 -14.87
CA LEU A 186 6.54 -8.07 -16.21
C LEU A 186 5.00 -8.12 -16.24
N SER A 187 4.35 -8.93 -15.41
CA SER A 187 2.88 -9.00 -15.33
C SER A 187 2.30 -7.99 -14.36
N ARG A 188 3.13 -7.46 -13.44
CA ARG A 188 2.74 -6.44 -12.48
C ARG A 188 2.09 -5.24 -13.16
N MET A 189 1.02 -4.72 -12.59
CA MET A 189 0.23 -3.64 -13.18
C MET A 189 1.06 -2.37 -13.47
N SER A 190 0.70 -1.61 -14.50
CA SER A 190 1.32 -0.31 -14.81
C SER A 190 0.63 0.83 -14.07
N LEU A 191 1.36 1.93 -13.83
CA LEU A 191 0.82 3.14 -13.22
C LEU A 191 -0.37 3.71 -14.02
N ARG A 192 -0.26 3.69 -15.36
CA ARG A 192 -1.34 4.14 -16.26
C ARG A 192 -2.61 3.31 -16.06
N THR A 193 -2.49 1.99 -15.92
CA THR A 193 -3.64 1.11 -15.71
C THR A 193 -4.30 1.38 -14.36
N VAL A 194 -3.50 1.56 -13.30
CA VAL A 194 -4.01 1.92 -11.96
C VAL A 194 -4.80 3.22 -12.02
N LEU A 195 -4.26 4.26 -12.65
CA LEU A 195 -4.94 5.56 -12.81
C LEU A 195 -6.26 5.45 -13.56
N ASP A 196 -6.32 4.66 -14.63
CA ASP A 196 -7.56 4.43 -15.38
C ASP A 196 -8.63 3.72 -14.52
N ILE A 197 -8.23 2.70 -13.76
CA ILE A 197 -9.13 1.97 -12.87
C ILE A 197 -9.63 2.88 -11.74
N CYS A 198 -8.75 3.62 -11.06
CA CYS A 198 -9.13 4.59 -10.03
C CYS A 198 -10.08 5.65 -10.59
N SER A 199 -9.79 6.19 -11.77
CA SER A 199 -10.65 7.19 -12.42
C SER A 199 -12.04 6.64 -12.75
N LYS A 200 -12.12 5.36 -13.16
CA LYS A 200 -13.40 4.67 -13.39
C LYS A 200 -14.16 4.46 -12.08
N HIS A 201 -13.49 4.03 -11.01
CA HIS A 201 -14.10 3.88 -9.69
C HIS A 201 -14.70 5.20 -9.21
N ILE A 202 -13.92 6.28 -9.21
CA ILE A 202 -14.34 7.60 -8.72
C ILE A 202 -15.58 8.10 -9.47
N ARG A 203 -15.62 7.96 -10.81
CA ARG A 203 -16.78 8.37 -11.62
C ARG A 203 -18.04 7.55 -11.34
N ASN A 204 -17.89 6.29 -10.96
CA ASN A 204 -19.00 5.36 -10.74
C ASN A 204 -19.43 5.30 -9.27
N SER A 205 -18.58 5.75 -8.35
CA SER A 205 -18.86 5.81 -6.92
C SER A 205 -19.70 7.04 -6.59
N SER A 206 -20.59 6.93 -5.59
CA SER A 206 -21.27 8.07 -4.97
C SER A 206 -20.49 8.66 -3.78
N GLY A 207 -19.24 8.22 -3.60
CA GLY A 207 -18.38 8.64 -2.50
C GLY A 207 -17.91 10.08 -2.61
N GLU A 208 -17.26 10.57 -1.55
CA GLU A 208 -16.57 11.85 -1.61
C GLU A 208 -15.35 11.80 -2.55
N PRO A 209 -14.88 12.94 -3.06
CA PRO A 209 -13.66 12.95 -3.86
C PRO A 209 -12.45 12.44 -3.04
N PRO A 210 -11.48 11.74 -3.67
CA PRO A 210 -10.34 11.12 -2.98
C PRO A 210 -9.62 12.03 -1.97
N PHE A 211 -9.31 13.27 -2.36
CA PHE A 211 -8.63 14.23 -1.48
C PHE A 211 -9.39 14.51 -0.17
N SER A 212 -10.72 14.32 -0.12
CA SER A 212 -11.53 14.51 1.09
C SER A 212 -11.18 13.45 2.15
N TYR A 213 -11.05 12.19 1.74
CA TYR A 213 -10.66 11.10 2.65
C TYR A 213 -9.26 11.32 3.23
N ILE A 214 -8.30 11.76 2.39
CA ILE A 214 -6.94 12.11 2.85
C ILE A 214 -7.00 13.22 3.91
N ARG A 215 -7.78 14.28 3.67
CA ARG A 215 -7.97 15.37 4.64
C ARG A 215 -8.57 14.88 5.94
N LYS A 216 -9.53 13.96 5.90
CA LYS A 216 -10.12 13.38 7.12
C LYS A 216 -9.08 12.62 7.93
N LEU A 217 -8.28 11.76 7.29
CA LEU A 217 -7.19 11.04 7.95
C LEU A 217 -6.18 11.99 8.59
N VAL A 218 -5.77 13.05 7.89
CA VAL A 218 -4.86 14.07 8.42
C VAL A 218 -5.47 14.79 9.64
N ARG A 219 -6.77 15.12 9.59
CA ARG A 219 -7.47 15.78 10.70
C ARG A 219 -7.59 14.90 11.95
N LEU A 220 -7.65 13.58 11.82
CA LEU A 220 -7.64 12.68 12.98
C LEU A 220 -6.41 12.90 13.85
N VAL A 221 -5.25 13.09 13.21
CA VAL A 221 -3.97 13.27 13.90
C VAL A 221 -3.70 14.73 14.24
N LEU A 222 -3.87 15.66 13.30
CA LEU A 222 -3.53 17.07 13.55
C LEU A 222 -4.61 17.82 14.34
N GLY A 223 -5.86 17.37 14.27
CA GLY A 223 -6.97 17.94 15.05
C GLY A 223 -6.93 17.52 16.52
N SER A 224 -6.42 16.33 16.84
CA SER A 224 -6.24 15.86 18.22
C SER A 224 -5.09 16.55 18.95
N LEU A 225 -4.13 17.14 18.23
CA LEU A 225 -3.05 17.96 18.79
C LEU A 225 -3.47 19.40 19.17
N SER A 226 -4.72 19.79 18.91
CA SER A 226 -5.24 21.13 19.17
C SER A 226 -6.12 21.26 20.42
N GLN A 227 -6.12 20.25 21.31
CA GLN A 227 -6.79 20.27 22.61
C GLN A 227 -5.80 20.38 23.77
#